data_AF-A0A9W7W4B1-F1
#
_entry.id   AF-A0A9W7W4B1-F1
#
_cell.length_a   1.000
_cell.length_b   1.000
_cell.length_c   1.000
_cell.angle_alpha   90.00
_cell.angle_beta   90.00
_cell.angle_gamma   90.00
#
_symmetry.space_group_name_H-M   'P 1'
#
loop_
_entity.id
_entity.type
_entity.pdbx_description
1 polymer ?
#
loop_
_entity_poly.entity_id
_entity_poly.type
_entity_poly.pdbx_seq_one_letter_code
_entity_poly.pdbx_strand_id
1 'polypeptide(L)'
;MSNPFSTPSAKAGHGTIYLALLPPDTPRLRTASYQYPLKLVQPAPVRTENESRHLVHTVYLLTYGGGIVAGDSIDLDVTLESTTKLVLLTQGSTKLFKAPSRDVLSRQSMNVSLSPSSALCYLPDPVQPFERSCFEQQQVYDIHFPSLDTNGALTGSLCVLDWVSNGRTANGENWSFYRYGSRNEIYLNLPDRKRKLLLRDNVLLDDYGISNSIAEKMHNLAVFGTLILYGPLFKDLGQFFLSEFSALPRIGGRKWDSGSDAGDDEDVEPYVVRRLARQRQENADGLLWTAASARGCVVVKFGAREVEGGRRWLWSMLREEGTVEREFGERSLLCLR
;
A
#
# COMPACT_ATOMS: atom_id res chain seq x y z
N MET A 1 -22.99 35.86 -24.55
CA MET A 1 -22.09 34.91 -25.24
C MET A 1 -22.28 33.56 -24.57
N SER A 2 -22.91 32.60 -25.23
CA SER A 2 -23.01 31.22 -24.75
C SER A 2 -21.63 30.58 -24.84
N ASN A 3 -21.16 29.98 -23.75
CA ASN A 3 -19.90 29.25 -23.72
C ASN A 3 -19.96 28.13 -24.79
N PRO A 4 -19.11 28.15 -25.83
CA PRO A 4 -19.12 27.15 -26.90
C PRO A 4 -18.53 25.80 -26.45
N PHE A 5 -17.99 25.72 -25.23
CA PHE A 5 -17.45 24.50 -24.65
C PHE A 5 -18.51 23.83 -23.77
N SER A 6 -18.79 22.56 -24.04
CA SER A 6 -19.62 21.72 -23.17
C SER A 6 -19.04 21.71 -21.75
N THR A 7 -19.87 21.95 -20.75
CA THR A 7 -19.46 21.86 -19.34
C THR A 7 -18.86 20.46 -19.10
N PRO A 8 -17.63 20.35 -18.57
CA PRO A 8 -17.04 19.05 -18.27
C PRO A 8 -17.95 18.29 -17.31
N SER A 9 -18.34 17.05 -17.65
CA SER A 9 -19.19 16.25 -16.75
C SER A 9 -18.41 15.73 -15.53
N ALA A 10 -17.08 15.72 -15.60
CA ALA A 10 -16.20 15.21 -14.55
C ALA A 10 -15.76 16.34 -13.60
N LYS A 11 -15.89 16.10 -12.29
CA LYS A 11 -15.44 17.01 -11.25
C LYS A 11 -13.91 17.04 -11.20
N ALA A 12 -13.33 18.18 -10.83
CA ALA A 12 -11.89 18.30 -10.59
C ALA A 12 -11.42 17.23 -9.57
N GLY A 13 -10.25 16.64 -9.81
CA GLY A 13 -9.66 15.59 -8.97
C GLY A 13 -10.32 14.23 -9.07
N HIS A 14 -11.40 14.09 -9.84
CA HIS A 14 -12.07 12.81 -10.01
C HIS A 14 -11.36 11.93 -11.04
N GLY A 15 -11.32 10.62 -10.79
CA GLY A 15 -10.84 9.63 -11.75
C GLY A 15 -11.54 8.29 -11.62
N THR A 16 -11.45 7.51 -12.70
CA THR A 16 -12.04 6.17 -12.78
C THR A 16 -11.08 5.25 -13.51
N ILE A 17 -10.77 4.11 -12.89
CA ILE A 17 -10.06 2.98 -13.49
C ILE A 17 -11.05 1.82 -13.56
N TYR A 18 -11.32 1.32 -14.76
CA TYR A 18 -12.16 0.14 -14.96
C TYR A 18 -11.41 -0.89 -15.79
N LEU A 19 -10.98 -1.96 -15.12
CA LEU A 19 -10.31 -3.10 -15.75
C LEU A 19 -11.32 -4.24 -15.94
N ALA A 20 -11.53 -4.66 -17.19
CA ALA A 20 -12.56 -5.60 -17.60
C ALA A 20 -12.01 -6.66 -18.55
N LEU A 21 -12.71 -7.78 -18.70
CA LEU A 21 -12.42 -8.78 -19.74
C LEU A 21 -13.21 -8.44 -21.00
N LEU A 22 -12.51 -8.16 -22.11
CA LEU A 22 -13.16 -8.00 -23.41
C LEU A 22 -13.10 -9.31 -24.21
N PRO A 23 -14.10 -9.65 -25.05
CA PRO A 23 -14.06 -10.83 -25.90
C PRO A 23 -12.79 -10.86 -26.77
N PRO A 24 -12.10 -12.01 -26.90
CA PRO A 24 -12.43 -13.35 -26.38
C PRO A 24 -11.67 -13.67 -25.07
N ASP A 25 -11.93 -12.94 -23.99
CA ASP A 25 -11.32 -13.11 -22.65
C ASP A 25 -9.92 -12.47 -22.48
N THR A 26 -9.76 -11.25 -23.01
CA THR A 26 -8.53 -10.47 -22.86
C THR A 26 -8.74 -9.34 -21.85
N PRO A 27 -7.97 -9.28 -20.74
CA PRO A 27 -8.03 -8.14 -19.83
C PRO A 27 -7.65 -6.83 -20.52
N ARG A 28 -8.54 -5.85 -20.46
CA ARG A 28 -8.37 -4.52 -21.06
C ARG A 28 -8.80 -3.44 -20.07
N LEU A 29 -8.00 -2.40 -20.00
CA LEU A 29 -8.32 -1.18 -19.27
C LEU A 29 -9.41 -0.44 -20.07
N ARG A 30 -10.66 -0.75 -19.74
CA ARG A 30 -11.87 -0.25 -20.41
C ARG A 30 -12.03 1.25 -20.22
N THR A 31 -11.72 1.73 -19.02
CA THR A 31 -11.77 3.15 -18.69
C THR A 31 -10.55 3.51 -17.85
N ALA A 32 -9.87 4.59 -18.22
CA ALA A 32 -8.88 5.28 -17.41
C ALA A 32 -9.10 6.79 -17.60
N SER A 33 -10.10 7.33 -16.93
CA SER A 33 -10.47 8.74 -17.01
C SER A 33 -10.00 9.48 -15.77
N TYR A 34 -9.61 10.73 -15.92
CA TYR A 34 -9.21 11.59 -14.81
C TYR A 34 -9.45 13.05 -15.17
N GLN A 35 -9.59 13.88 -14.14
CA GLN A 35 -9.64 15.33 -14.24
C GLN A 35 -8.58 15.93 -13.31
N TYR A 36 -7.94 17.02 -13.76
CA TYR A 36 -7.01 17.79 -12.96
C TYR A 36 -7.58 18.07 -11.56
N PRO A 37 -6.79 17.92 -10.46
CA PRO A 37 -5.34 17.69 -10.45
C PRO A 37 -4.88 16.23 -10.59
N LEU A 38 -5.78 15.25 -10.56
CA LEU A 38 -5.41 13.84 -10.74
C LEU A 38 -4.88 13.59 -12.16
N LYS A 39 -3.90 12.71 -12.29
CA LYS A 39 -3.41 12.20 -13.57
C LYS A 39 -3.16 10.70 -13.47
N LEU A 40 -3.61 9.97 -14.48
CA LEU A 40 -3.36 8.55 -14.63
C LEU A 40 -2.44 8.31 -15.83
N VAL A 41 -1.40 7.51 -15.66
CA VAL A 41 -0.51 7.09 -16.75
C VAL A 41 -0.49 5.56 -16.80
N GLN A 42 -0.79 5.01 -17.97
CA GLN A 42 -0.89 3.57 -18.19
C GLN A 42 0.13 3.13 -19.26
N PRO A 43 1.24 2.47 -18.91
CA PRO A 43 2.09 1.80 -19.88
C PRO A 43 1.36 0.62 -20.54
N ALA A 44 1.97 0.05 -21.58
CA ALA A 44 1.48 -1.19 -22.18
C ALA A 44 1.44 -2.33 -21.12
N PRO A 45 0.36 -3.13 -21.08
CA PRO A 45 0.25 -4.24 -20.15
C PRO A 45 1.28 -5.32 -20.47
N VAL A 46 1.65 -6.09 -19.44
CA VAL A 46 2.71 -7.09 -19.52
C VAL A 46 2.15 -8.47 -19.16
N ARG A 47 2.73 -9.52 -19.72
CA ARG A 47 2.49 -10.91 -19.27
C ARG A 47 3.63 -11.31 -18.35
N THR A 48 3.32 -12.00 -17.25
CA THR A 48 4.37 -12.57 -16.40
C THR A 48 4.86 -13.88 -17.03
N GLU A 49 6.12 -14.24 -16.77
CA GLU A 49 6.71 -15.48 -17.30
C GLU A 49 5.97 -16.73 -16.78
N ASN A 50 5.48 -16.66 -15.54
CA ASN A 50 4.81 -17.75 -14.85
C ASN A 50 3.31 -17.86 -15.17
N GLU A 51 2.67 -16.79 -15.64
CA GLU A 51 1.26 -16.81 -16.05
C GLU A 51 1.06 -16.14 -17.42
N SER A 52 1.48 -16.84 -18.48
CA SER A 52 1.35 -16.36 -19.86
C SER A 52 -0.09 -16.05 -20.29
N ARG A 53 -1.12 -16.48 -19.54
CA ARG A 53 -2.54 -16.26 -19.84
C ARG A 53 -3.06 -14.90 -19.38
N HIS A 54 -2.61 -14.37 -18.24
CA HIS A 54 -3.16 -13.14 -17.67
C HIS A 54 -2.32 -11.91 -18.06
N LEU A 55 -2.99 -10.84 -18.46
CA LEU A 55 -2.38 -9.53 -18.68
C LEU A 55 -2.40 -8.73 -17.39
N VAL A 56 -1.23 -8.30 -16.92
CA VAL A 56 -1.08 -7.39 -15.80
C VAL A 56 -1.08 -5.96 -16.33
N HIS A 57 -2.02 -5.16 -15.83
CA HIS A 57 -2.08 -3.73 -16.14
C HIS A 57 -1.41 -2.95 -15.03
N THR A 58 -0.60 -1.95 -15.39
CA THR A 58 -0.01 -1.01 -14.43
C THR A 58 -0.61 0.36 -14.69
N VAL A 59 -1.05 1.04 -13.63
CA VAL A 59 -1.46 2.44 -13.69
C VAL A 59 -0.69 3.23 -12.64
N TYR A 60 0.00 4.28 -13.07
CA TYR A 60 0.64 5.24 -12.19
C TYR A 60 -0.37 6.32 -11.80
N LEU A 61 -0.49 6.56 -10.51
CA LEU A 61 -1.23 7.64 -9.88
C LEU A 61 -0.30 8.84 -9.71
N LEU A 62 -0.69 9.99 -10.25
CA LEU A 62 0.07 11.22 -10.14
C LEU A 62 -0.85 12.40 -9.83
N THR A 63 -0.26 13.45 -9.29
CA THR A 63 -0.90 14.75 -9.13
C THR A 63 -0.17 15.78 -9.99
N TYR A 64 -0.92 16.48 -10.85
CA TYR A 64 -0.39 17.62 -11.58
C TYR A 64 0.09 18.68 -10.58
N GLY A 65 1.27 19.26 -10.84
CA GLY A 65 1.94 20.17 -9.89
C GLY A 65 2.88 19.45 -8.90
N GLY A 66 2.99 18.12 -8.99
CA GLY A 66 3.98 17.34 -8.23
C GLY A 66 3.60 17.10 -6.77
N GLY A 67 2.34 17.31 -6.39
CA GLY A 67 1.82 17.11 -5.05
C GLY A 67 0.39 17.62 -4.91
N ILE A 68 -0.13 17.58 -3.69
CA ILE A 68 -1.47 18.02 -3.31
C ILE A 68 -1.34 19.37 -2.61
N VAL A 69 -2.06 20.39 -3.09
CA VAL A 69 -2.07 21.72 -2.48
C VAL A 69 -3.30 21.92 -1.60
N ALA A 70 -3.25 22.98 -0.77
CA ALA A 70 -4.24 23.24 0.26
C ALA A 70 -5.67 23.32 -0.32
N GLY A 71 -6.54 22.42 0.14
CA GLY A 71 -7.95 22.36 -0.26
C GLY A 71 -8.24 21.49 -1.48
N ASP A 72 -7.21 20.88 -2.09
CA ASP A 72 -7.42 19.89 -3.15
C ASP A 72 -8.24 18.70 -2.62
N SER A 73 -9.08 18.15 -3.49
CA SER A 73 -9.82 16.91 -3.26
C SER A 73 -9.61 15.99 -4.46
N ILE A 74 -9.11 14.78 -4.20
CA ILE A 74 -8.92 13.75 -5.22
C ILE A 74 -9.86 12.60 -4.89
N ASP A 75 -10.61 12.11 -5.87
CA ASP A 75 -11.57 11.02 -5.70
C ASP A 75 -11.39 10.01 -6.83
N LEU A 76 -10.85 8.82 -6.51
CA LEU A 76 -10.54 7.78 -7.48
C LEU A 76 -11.41 6.54 -7.25
N ASP A 77 -12.17 6.14 -8.27
CA ASP A 77 -12.90 4.88 -8.27
C ASP A 77 -12.19 3.83 -9.13
N VAL A 78 -11.95 2.64 -8.58
CA VAL A 78 -11.26 1.54 -9.23
C VAL A 78 -12.18 0.31 -9.24
N THR A 79 -12.47 -0.22 -10.41
CA THR A 79 -13.28 -1.44 -10.58
C THR A 79 -12.46 -2.49 -11.30
N LEU A 80 -12.31 -3.65 -10.67
CA LEU A 80 -11.63 -4.82 -11.22
C LEU A 80 -12.64 -5.94 -11.43
N GLU A 81 -12.94 -6.29 -12.69
CA GLU A 81 -13.75 -7.47 -12.99
C GLU A 81 -12.99 -8.76 -12.71
N SER A 82 -13.71 -9.88 -12.70
CA SER A 82 -13.17 -11.20 -12.40
C SER A 82 -11.92 -11.51 -13.23
N THR A 83 -10.95 -12.20 -12.63
CA THR A 83 -9.67 -12.63 -13.24
C THR A 83 -8.73 -11.50 -13.70
N THR A 84 -9.07 -10.23 -13.47
CA THR A 84 -8.20 -9.11 -13.81
C THR A 84 -7.15 -8.82 -12.73
N LYS A 85 -5.95 -8.38 -13.15
CA LYS A 85 -4.85 -8.02 -12.25
C LYS A 85 -4.40 -6.58 -12.51
N LEU A 86 -4.43 -5.74 -11.48
CA LEU A 86 -4.01 -4.34 -11.53
C LEU A 86 -2.86 -4.08 -10.57
N VAL A 87 -1.83 -3.41 -11.08
CA VAL A 87 -0.76 -2.79 -10.31
C VAL A 87 -1.01 -1.29 -10.27
N LEU A 88 -1.12 -0.74 -9.06
CA LEU A 88 -1.15 0.69 -8.82
C LEU A 88 0.16 1.14 -8.19
N LEU A 89 0.76 2.19 -8.76
CA LEU A 89 2.03 2.78 -8.31
C LEU A 89 1.92 4.30 -8.33
N THR A 90 2.88 5.00 -7.76
CA THR A 90 3.06 6.44 -7.93
C THR A 90 4.32 6.72 -8.73
N GLN A 91 4.51 7.97 -9.16
CA GLN A 91 5.78 8.43 -9.71
C GLN A 91 6.51 9.28 -8.67
N GLY A 92 7.13 8.61 -7.69
CA GLY A 92 7.72 9.27 -6.53
C GLY A 92 6.69 9.59 -5.45
N SER A 93 7.18 10.14 -4.34
CA SER A 93 6.34 10.48 -3.18
C SER A 93 5.27 11.51 -3.52
N THR A 94 4.04 11.25 -3.05
CA THR A 94 2.96 12.23 -3.03
C THR A 94 3.30 13.33 -2.03
N LYS A 95 3.71 14.49 -2.52
CA LYS A 95 4.05 15.65 -1.68
C LYS A 95 2.77 16.33 -1.21
N LEU A 96 2.67 16.63 0.08
CA LEU A 96 1.56 17.44 0.61
C LEU A 96 2.09 18.82 0.94
N PHE A 97 1.63 19.84 0.21
CA PHE A 97 2.12 21.20 0.39
C PHE A 97 1.52 21.87 1.63
N LYS A 98 2.14 22.99 2.02
CA LYS A 98 1.74 23.87 3.13
C LYS A 98 0.28 24.29 2.99
N ALA A 99 -0.46 24.21 4.10
CA ALA A 99 -1.79 24.78 4.21
C ALA A 99 -1.73 26.15 4.90
N PRO A 100 -2.58 27.13 4.52
CA PRO A 100 -2.65 28.43 5.19
C PRO A 100 -3.00 28.33 6.69
N SER A 101 -3.84 27.36 7.07
CA SER A 101 -4.22 27.08 8.45
C SER A 101 -4.57 25.59 8.61
N ARG A 102 -4.79 25.15 9.85
CA ARG A 102 -5.25 23.78 10.17
C ARG A 102 -6.66 23.50 9.61
N ASP A 103 -7.45 24.52 9.32
CA ASP A 103 -8.82 24.40 8.84
C ASP A 103 -8.91 24.13 7.33
N VAL A 104 -7.83 24.37 6.58
CA VAL A 104 -7.76 24.12 5.14
C VAL A 104 -7.27 22.70 4.90
N LEU A 105 -8.20 21.75 4.96
CA LEU A 105 -7.95 20.33 4.78
C LEU A 105 -7.96 19.93 3.29
N SER A 106 -6.90 19.25 2.86
CA SER A 106 -6.84 18.57 1.55
C SER A 106 -7.23 17.10 1.72
N ARG A 107 -7.87 16.50 0.72
CA ARG A 107 -8.45 15.15 0.81
C ARG A 107 -8.08 14.25 -0.36
N GLN A 108 -7.92 12.97 -0.08
CA GLN A 108 -7.83 11.93 -1.10
C GLN A 108 -8.71 10.72 -0.74
N SER A 109 -9.63 10.37 -1.62
CA SER A 109 -10.49 9.21 -1.50
C SER A 109 -10.18 8.21 -2.59
N MET A 110 -10.09 6.92 -2.25
CA MET A 110 -10.02 5.84 -3.22
C MET A 110 -11.05 4.75 -2.86
N ASN A 111 -11.94 4.43 -3.78
CA ASN A 111 -12.87 3.30 -3.64
C ASN A 111 -12.49 2.21 -4.64
N VAL A 112 -12.25 1.00 -4.17
CA VAL A 112 -11.84 -0.13 -4.99
C VAL A 112 -12.88 -1.24 -4.87
N SER A 113 -13.45 -1.66 -6.00
CA SER A 113 -14.36 -2.79 -6.09
C SER A 113 -13.64 -3.98 -6.75
N LEU A 114 -13.48 -5.08 -6.01
CA LEU A 114 -12.81 -6.30 -6.47
C LEU A 114 -13.82 -7.43 -6.70
N SER A 115 -14.06 -7.80 -7.96
CA SER A 115 -14.83 -8.99 -8.31
C SER A 115 -14.09 -10.29 -7.96
N PRO A 116 -14.78 -11.44 -7.90
CA PRO A 116 -14.16 -12.73 -7.61
C PRO A 116 -12.95 -13.02 -8.50
N SER A 117 -11.86 -13.52 -7.90
CA SER A 117 -10.61 -13.87 -8.59
C SER A 117 -9.89 -12.68 -9.28
N SER A 118 -10.31 -11.44 -9.03
CA SER A 118 -9.50 -10.25 -9.37
C SER A 118 -8.40 -10.00 -8.34
N ALA A 119 -7.37 -9.24 -8.70
CA ALA A 119 -6.31 -8.90 -7.77
C ALA A 119 -5.78 -7.48 -7.93
N LEU A 120 -5.59 -6.79 -6.80
CA LEU A 120 -4.93 -5.49 -6.72
C LEU A 120 -3.61 -5.60 -5.97
N CYS A 121 -2.54 -5.09 -6.58
CA CYS A 121 -1.28 -4.78 -5.94
C CYS A 121 -1.08 -3.26 -5.96
N TYR A 122 -1.18 -2.60 -4.81
CA TYR A 122 -0.99 -1.16 -4.66
C TYR A 122 0.21 -0.90 -3.74
N LEU A 123 1.35 -0.58 -4.35
CA LEU A 123 2.62 -0.36 -3.65
C LEU A 123 3.18 1.02 -4.05
N PRO A 124 2.59 2.13 -3.56
CA PRO A 124 3.05 3.48 -3.91
C PRO A 124 4.36 3.84 -3.19
N ASP A 125 5.01 4.92 -3.61
CA ASP A 125 5.97 5.64 -2.78
C ASP A 125 5.28 6.24 -1.54
N PRO A 126 6.01 6.52 -0.44
CA PRO A 126 5.40 7.06 0.76
C PRO A 126 4.88 8.49 0.52
N VAL A 127 3.80 8.84 1.21
CA VAL A 127 3.33 10.23 1.28
C VAL A 127 4.38 11.07 2.00
N GLN A 128 4.68 12.26 1.47
CA GLN A 128 5.64 13.20 2.04
C GLN A 128 4.93 14.49 2.45
N PRO A 129 4.43 14.58 3.70
CA PRO A 129 3.85 15.80 4.23
C PRO A 129 4.93 16.86 4.48
N PHE A 130 4.75 18.06 3.93
CA PHE A 130 5.62 19.18 4.24
C PHE A 130 5.22 19.81 5.57
N GLU A 131 6.10 20.64 6.13
CA GLU A 131 5.77 21.47 7.28
C GLU A 131 4.41 22.17 7.07
N ARG A 132 3.54 22.22 8.08
CA ARG A 132 2.21 22.85 8.04
C ARG A 132 1.24 22.33 6.96
N SER A 133 1.43 21.13 6.40
CA SER A 133 0.38 20.50 5.58
C SER A 133 -0.80 20.02 6.44
N CYS A 134 -2.02 20.01 5.89
CA CYS A 134 -3.21 19.46 6.53
C CYS A 134 -3.92 18.52 5.54
N PHE A 135 -3.91 17.22 5.84
CA PHE A 135 -4.34 16.19 4.89
C PHE A 135 -5.03 15.01 5.55
N GLU A 136 -6.04 14.48 4.86
CA GLU A 136 -6.70 13.21 5.18
C GLU A 136 -6.88 12.37 3.93
N GLN A 137 -6.57 11.07 4.04
CA GLN A 137 -6.94 10.09 3.02
C GLN A 137 -7.84 9.00 3.57
N GLN A 138 -8.69 8.50 2.67
CA GLN A 138 -9.54 7.34 2.91
C GLN A 138 -9.44 6.38 1.72
N GLN A 139 -9.19 5.11 2.02
CA GLN A 139 -9.16 4.05 1.03
C GLN A 139 -10.15 2.96 1.46
N VAL A 140 -11.11 2.65 0.59
CA VAL A 140 -12.15 1.66 0.82
C VAL A 140 -12.02 0.55 -0.20
N TYR A 141 -11.90 -0.69 0.28
CA TYR A 141 -11.75 -1.88 -0.54
C TYR A 141 -12.97 -2.78 -0.35
N ASP A 142 -13.81 -2.85 -1.37
CA ASP A 142 -15.04 -3.63 -1.43
C ASP A 142 -14.79 -4.93 -2.21
N ILE A 143 -14.61 -6.03 -1.48
CA ILE A 143 -14.36 -7.35 -2.04
C ILE A 143 -15.69 -8.09 -2.21
N HIS A 144 -16.01 -8.50 -3.43
CA HIS A 144 -17.23 -9.24 -3.73
C HIS A 144 -17.02 -10.73 -3.53
N PHE A 145 -17.89 -11.35 -2.73
CA PHE A 145 -17.89 -12.78 -2.54
C PHE A 145 -18.44 -13.47 -3.80
N PRO A 146 -17.86 -14.60 -4.25
CA PRO A 146 -18.37 -15.35 -5.40
C PRO A 146 -19.81 -15.83 -5.16
N SER A 147 -20.63 -15.90 -6.22
CA SER A 147 -21.95 -16.51 -6.12
C SER A 147 -21.80 -17.99 -5.76
N LEU A 148 -22.79 -18.57 -5.06
CA LEU A 148 -22.85 -20.00 -4.76
C LEU A 148 -22.84 -20.87 -6.04
N ASP A 149 -23.25 -20.30 -7.16
CA ASP A 149 -23.37 -20.96 -8.47
C ASP A 149 -22.04 -21.00 -9.24
N THR A 150 -21.03 -20.27 -8.77
CA THR A 150 -19.70 -20.20 -9.40
C THR A 150 -18.77 -21.24 -8.78
N ASN A 151 -18.83 -22.48 -9.29
CA ASN A 151 -17.93 -23.56 -8.85
C ASN A 151 -16.46 -23.15 -9.02
N GLY A 152 -15.72 -23.08 -7.90
CA GLY A 152 -14.28 -22.83 -7.86
C GLY A 152 -13.85 -21.36 -7.91
N ALA A 153 -14.76 -20.39 -7.99
CA ALA A 153 -14.38 -18.98 -7.94
C ALA A 153 -13.89 -18.61 -6.54
N LEU A 154 -12.73 -17.96 -6.46
CA LEU A 154 -12.19 -17.44 -5.20
C LEU A 154 -12.53 -15.96 -5.05
N THR A 155 -12.47 -15.43 -3.83
CA THR A 155 -12.62 -13.99 -3.59
C THR A 155 -11.51 -13.18 -4.27
N GLY A 156 -11.72 -11.87 -4.44
CA GLY A 156 -10.65 -10.97 -4.84
C GLY A 156 -9.46 -10.98 -3.86
N SER A 157 -8.29 -10.61 -4.35
CA SER A 157 -7.04 -10.54 -3.55
C SER A 157 -6.48 -9.12 -3.53
N LEU A 158 -5.89 -8.74 -2.40
CA LEU A 158 -5.44 -7.38 -2.13
C LEU A 158 -4.06 -7.38 -1.47
N CYS A 159 -3.13 -6.61 -2.02
CA CYS A 159 -1.85 -6.24 -1.39
C CYS A 159 -1.73 -4.72 -1.47
N VAL A 160 -1.82 -4.05 -0.33
CA VAL A 160 -1.88 -2.58 -0.24
C VAL A 160 -0.85 -2.09 0.75
N LEU A 161 -0.02 -1.15 0.32
CA LEU A 161 0.89 -0.42 1.18
C LEU A 161 0.40 1.03 1.34
N ASP A 162 0.21 1.43 2.59
CA ASP A 162 -0.09 2.81 2.96
C ASP A 162 0.95 3.26 3.99
N TRP A 163 1.70 4.31 3.65
CA TRP A 163 2.85 4.74 4.43
C TRP A 163 3.17 6.22 4.21
N VAL A 164 3.73 6.82 5.25
CA VAL A 164 4.00 8.25 5.36
C VAL A 164 5.41 8.48 5.90
N SER A 165 6.09 9.46 5.35
CA SER A 165 7.41 9.92 5.80
C SER A 165 7.29 11.14 6.72
N ASN A 166 8.36 11.46 7.43
CA ASN A 166 8.43 12.59 8.35
C ASN A 166 8.59 13.96 7.68
N GLY A 167 8.52 14.02 6.35
CA GLY A 167 8.62 15.24 5.55
C GLY A 167 9.97 15.38 4.84
N ARG A 168 10.43 16.62 4.67
CA ARG A 168 11.72 16.92 4.02
C ARG A 168 12.81 17.11 5.06
N THR A 169 13.48 16.02 5.43
CA THR A 169 14.60 16.03 6.39
C THR A 169 15.72 16.99 5.98
N ALA A 170 16.03 17.08 4.69
CA ALA A 170 17.01 18.04 4.14
C ALA A 170 16.63 19.51 4.38
N ASN A 171 15.35 19.81 4.64
CA ASN A 171 14.84 21.14 4.98
C ASN A 171 14.62 21.32 6.50
N GLY A 172 15.08 20.37 7.33
CA GLY A 172 14.88 20.40 8.78
C GLY A 172 13.47 20.02 9.23
N GLU A 173 12.64 19.48 8.34
CA GLU A 173 11.30 19.01 8.71
C GLU A 173 11.38 17.64 9.40
N ASN A 174 10.60 17.48 10.46
CA ASN A 174 10.46 16.21 11.17
C ASN A 174 9.05 16.14 11.78
N TRP A 175 8.12 15.47 11.08
CA TRP A 175 6.72 15.37 11.47
C TRP A 175 6.08 16.75 11.74
N SER A 176 6.48 17.77 10.98
CA SER A 176 6.17 19.20 11.23
C SER A 176 4.89 19.69 10.54
N PHE A 177 4.04 18.78 10.08
CA PHE A 177 2.74 19.09 9.48
C PHE A 177 1.69 19.39 10.55
N TYR A 178 0.57 19.98 10.16
CA TYR A 178 -0.54 20.21 11.09
C TYR A 178 -1.31 18.94 11.39
N ARG A 179 -1.64 18.17 10.34
CA ARG A 179 -2.44 16.96 10.46
C ARG A 179 -2.17 16.02 9.29
N TYR A 180 -2.04 14.74 9.61
CA TYR A 180 -2.07 13.65 8.65
C TYR A 180 -3.03 12.58 9.17
N GLY A 181 -4.09 12.31 8.41
CA GLY A 181 -4.99 11.19 8.64
C GLY A 181 -4.91 10.19 7.49
N SER A 182 -4.85 8.90 7.81
CA SER A 182 -5.04 7.84 6.83
C SER A 182 -5.95 6.75 7.36
N ARG A 183 -6.97 6.41 6.58
CA ARG A 183 -7.93 5.36 6.92
C ARG A 183 -8.06 4.35 5.79
N ASN A 184 -7.79 3.09 6.10
CA ASN A 184 -7.99 1.95 5.20
C ASN A 184 -9.13 1.09 5.73
N GLU A 185 -10.14 0.82 4.91
CA GLU A 185 -11.26 -0.04 5.27
C GLU A 185 -11.44 -1.16 4.26
N ILE A 186 -11.52 -2.40 4.75
CA ILE A 186 -11.74 -3.58 3.92
C ILE A 186 -13.10 -4.17 4.26
N TYR A 187 -13.94 -4.28 3.24
CA TYR A 187 -15.28 -4.83 3.33
C TYR A 187 -15.42 -6.08 2.48
N LEU A 188 -16.17 -7.05 3.00
CA LEU A 188 -16.63 -8.21 2.26
C LEU A 188 -18.12 -8.03 1.94
N ASN A 189 -18.45 -8.01 0.66
CA ASN A 189 -19.81 -7.94 0.15
C ASN A 189 -20.31 -9.37 -0.10
N LEU A 190 -21.26 -9.80 0.73
CA LEU A 190 -21.86 -11.12 0.68
C LEU A 190 -23.02 -11.17 -0.34
N PRO A 191 -23.38 -12.37 -0.87
CA PRO A 191 -24.43 -12.52 -1.87
C PRO A 191 -25.82 -12.02 -1.42
N ASP A 192 -26.08 -12.03 -0.11
CA ASP A 192 -27.33 -11.54 0.51
C ASP A 192 -27.36 -10.00 0.65
N ARG A 193 -26.50 -9.29 -0.08
CA ARG A 193 -26.29 -7.82 -0.01
C ARG A 193 -25.81 -7.32 1.36
N LYS A 194 -25.37 -8.21 2.27
CA LYS A 194 -24.72 -7.77 3.51
C LYS A 194 -23.28 -7.35 3.22
N ARG A 195 -22.92 -6.16 3.73
CA ARG A 195 -21.57 -5.61 3.70
C ARG A 195 -20.93 -5.75 5.07
N LYS A 196 -19.86 -6.55 5.18
CA LYS A 196 -19.18 -6.86 6.45
C LYS A 196 -17.80 -6.20 6.51
N LEU A 197 -17.54 -5.39 7.52
CA LEU A 197 -16.22 -4.83 7.79
C LEU A 197 -15.25 -5.92 8.30
N LEU A 198 -14.19 -6.18 7.54
CA LEU A 198 -13.12 -7.11 7.89
C LEU A 198 -12.01 -6.42 8.68
N LEU A 199 -11.56 -5.27 8.19
CA LEU A 199 -10.47 -4.51 8.78
C LEU A 199 -10.72 -3.01 8.66
N ARG A 200 -10.38 -2.25 9.71
CA ARG A 200 -10.21 -0.80 9.66
C ARG A 200 -8.85 -0.47 10.27
N ASP A 201 -7.95 0.07 9.46
CA ASP A 201 -6.74 0.75 9.93
C ASP A 201 -7.01 2.26 9.93
N ASN A 202 -6.63 2.95 11.00
CA ASN A 202 -6.84 4.39 11.13
C ASN A 202 -5.63 5.02 11.83
N VAL A 203 -4.79 5.68 11.04
CA VAL A 203 -3.60 6.40 11.51
C VAL A 203 -3.96 7.88 11.54
N LEU A 204 -3.94 8.47 12.74
CA LEU A 204 -4.13 9.91 12.91
C LEU A 204 -2.91 10.50 13.62
N LEU A 205 -2.17 11.33 12.89
CA LEU A 205 -1.04 12.09 13.39
C LEU A 205 -1.47 13.56 13.47
N ASP A 206 -1.82 13.96 14.68
CA ASP A 206 -2.28 15.32 15.02
C ASP A 206 -1.81 15.61 16.46
N ASP A 207 -1.16 16.76 16.65
CA ASP A 207 -0.68 17.24 17.95
C ASP A 207 -1.61 18.29 18.59
N TYR A 208 -2.75 18.58 17.96
CA TYR A 208 -3.68 19.59 18.48
C TYR A 208 -4.18 19.23 19.88
N GLY A 209 -3.88 20.11 20.84
CA GLY A 209 -4.34 19.95 22.22
C GLY A 209 -3.68 18.80 22.98
N ILE A 210 -2.53 18.28 22.50
CA ILE A 210 -1.74 17.24 23.17
C ILE A 210 -0.40 17.84 23.61
N SER A 211 0.13 17.40 24.76
CA SER A 211 1.41 17.90 25.31
C SER A 211 2.65 17.52 24.50
N ASN A 212 2.61 16.36 23.84
CA ASN A 212 3.75 15.80 23.12
C ASN A 212 3.56 15.95 21.62
N SER A 213 4.62 16.39 20.94
CA SER A 213 4.67 16.52 19.48
C SER A 213 4.55 15.16 18.78
N ILE A 214 4.20 15.18 17.50
CA ILE A 214 4.19 13.96 16.67
C ILE A 214 5.60 13.35 16.63
N ALA A 215 6.64 14.17 16.47
CA ALA A 215 8.03 13.71 16.39
C ALA A 215 8.47 12.93 17.64
N GLU A 216 8.08 13.38 18.84
CA GLU A 216 8.38 12.67 20.10
C GLU A 216 7.70 11.30 20.14
N LYS A 217 6.44 11.20 19.69
CA LYS A 217 5.70 9.92 19.64
C LYS A 217 6.29 8.95 18.64
N MET A 218 6.79 9.47 17.51
CA MET A 218 7.40 8.65 16.46
C MET A 218 8.80 8.15 16.82
N HIS A 219 9.43 8.67 17.89
CA HIS A 219 10.67 8.16 18.48
C HIS A 219 11.75 7.75 17.46
N ASN A 220 12.30 8.74 16.75
CA ASN A 220 13.33 8.60 15.71
C ASN A 220 12.91 7.83 14.44
N LEU A 221 11.65 7.43 14.30
CA LEU A 221 11.15 6.88 13.05
C LEU A 221 10.89 8.01 12.06
N ALA A 222 11.47 7.91 10.86
CA ALA A 222 11.23 8.83 9.75
C ALA A 222 10.16 8.33 8.79
N VAL A 223 9.72 7.07 8.93
CA VAL A 223 8.65 6.48 8.12
C VAL A 223 7.77 5.60 8.99
N PHE A 224 6.49 5.57 8.68
CA PHE A 224 5.52 4.66 9.26
C PHE A 224 4.60 4.12 8.18
N GLY A 225 4.37 2.81 8.19
CA GLY A 225 3.57 2.15 7.18
C GLY A 225 2.72 1.00 7.69
N THR A 226 1.63 0.76 6.99
CA THR A 226 0.76 -0.41 7.10
C THR A 226 0.75 -1.11 5.74
N LEU A 227 1.24 -2.35 5.68
CA LEU A 227 0.98 -3.28 4.59
C LEU A 227 -0.22 -4.15 4.95
N ILE A 228 -1.18 -4.26 4.05
CA ILE A 228 -2.40 -5.04 4.22
C ILE A 228 -2.49 -6.09 3.12
N LEU A 229 -2.63 -7.35 3.53
CA LEU A 229 -2.75 -8.50 2.65
C LEU A 229 -4.08 -9.18 2.89
N TYR A 230 -4.78 -9.53 1.80
CA TYR A 230 -6.03 -10.29 1.86
C TYR A 230 -6.19 -11.17 0.62
N GLY A 231 -6.93 -12.27 0.81
CA GLY A 231 -7.38 -13.12 -0.28
C GLY A 231 -6.40 -14.26 -0.59
N PRO A 232 -6.83 -15.19 -1.45
CA PRO A 232 -6.09 -16.43 -1.74
C PRO A 232 -4.71 -16.18 -2.33
N LEU A 233 -4.55 -15.18 -3.20
CA LEU A 233 -3.29 -14.94 -3.93
C LEU A 233 -2.16 -14.53 -2.97
N PHE A 234 -2.48 -13.76 -1.92
CA PHE A 234 -1.49 -13.28 -0.94
C PHE A 234 -1.48 -14.08 0.36
N LYS A 235 -2.11 -15.27 0.38
CA LYS A 235 -2.18 -16.10 1.59
C LYS A 235 -0.80 -16.52 2.06
N ASP A 236 0.03 -17.04 1.14
CA ASP A 236 1.36 -17.54 1.46
C ASP A 236 2.29 -16.39 1.87
N LEU A 237 2.20 -15.24 1.18
CA LEU A 237 2.88 -14.01 1.58
C LEU A 237 2.48 -13.55 3.00
N GLY A 238 1.19 -13.59 3.32
CA GLY A 238 0.71 -13.27 4.66
C GLY A 238 1.25 -14.23 5.73
N GLN A 239 1.29 -15.53 5.42
CA GLN A 239 1.87 -16.54 6.31
C GLN A 239 3.38 -16.34 6.48
N PHE A 240 4.09 -15.98 5.41
CA PHE A 240 5.50 -15.64 5.44
C PHE A 240 5.78 -14.52 6.44
N PHE A 241 5.08 -13.37 6.34
CA PHE A 241 5.25 -12.27 7.31
C PHE A 241 4.95 -12.68 8.76
N LEU A 242 3.91 -13.48 9.00
CA LEU A 242 3.59 -13.98 10.34
C LEU A 242 4.67 -14.92 10.89
N SER A 243 5.24 -15.76 10.03
CA SER A 243 6.32 -16.69 10.40
C SER A 243 7.62 -15.95 10.72
N GLU A 244 7.95 -14.95 9.91
CA GLU A 244 9.10 -14.07 10.11
C GLU A 244 8.99 -13.26 11.40
N PHE A 245 7.80 -12.69 11.65
CA PHE A 245 7.54 -11.95 12.88
C PHE A 245 7.66 -12.85 14.12
N SER A 246 7.15 -14.08 14.03
CA SER A 246 7.22 -15.05 15.13
C SER A 246 8.64 -15.48 15.45
N ALA A 247 9.54 -15.42 14.47
CA ALA A 247 10.95 -15.75 14.60
C ALA A 247 11.82 -14.58 15.12
N LEU A 248 11.25 -13.38 15.31
CA LEU A 248 12.01 -12.26 15.85
C LEU A 248 12.39 -12.49 17.31
N PRO A 249 13.59 -12.06 17.74
CA PRO A 249 13.99 -12.13 19.14
C PRO A 249 13.01 -11.33 20.01
N ARG A 250 12.36 -11.99 20.99
CA ARG A 250 11.47 -11.30 21.92
C ARG A 250 12.29 -10.45 22.91
N ILE A 251 11.83 -9.23 23.15
CA ILE A 251 12.41 -8.35 24.18
C ILE A 251 12.33 -9.08 25.54
N GLY A 252 13.48 -9.27 26.20
CA GLY A 252 13.59 -9.96 27.48
C GLY A 252 13.74 -11.49 27.41
N GLY A 253 13.71 -12.09 26.22
CA GLY A 253 14.13 -13.47 26.04
C GLY A 253 15.64 -13.59 26.28
N ARG A 254 16.05 -14.25 27.35
CA ARG A 254 17.46 -14.63 27.56
C ARG A 254 17.92 -15.39 26.31
N LYS A 255 18.91 -14.85 25.60
CA LYS A 255 19.75 -15.62 24.67
C LYS A 255 20.49 -16.66 25.51
N TRP A 256 19.95 -17.88 25.59
CA TRP A 256 20.67 -19.00 26.21
C TRP A 256 21.79 -19.53 25.31
N ASP A 257 21.83 -19.12 24.04
CA ASP A 257 22.75 -19.61 23.02
C ASP A 257 24.03 -18.80 22.83
N SER A 258 24.37 -17.88 23.74
CA SER A 258 25.73 -17.32 23.77
C SER A 258 26.67 -18.30 24.47
N GLY A 259 26.88 -19.47 23.86
CA GLY A 259 27.58 -20.59 24.48
C GLY A 259 28.02 -21.67 23.51
N SER A 260 28.67 -21.32 22.40
CA SER A 260 29.76 -22.11 21.82
C SER A 260 30.44 -21.32 20.70
N ASP A 261 31.62 -20.78 21.02
CA ASP A 261 32.68 -20.64 20.03
C ASP A 261 33.05 -22.04 19.53
N ALA A 262 33.16 -22.20 18.22
CA ALA A 262 33.72 -23.35 17.51
C ALA A 262 32.98 -24.70 17.69
N GLY A 263 32.00 -24.95 16.83
CA GLY A 263 31.41 -26.28 16.60
C GLY A 263 30.59 -26.29 15.31
N ASP A 264 31.21 -26.78 14.24
CA ASP A 264 30.62 -27.30 12.99
C ASP A 264 29.65 -26.39 12.20
N ASP A 265 30.23 -25.62 11.25
CA ASP A 265 29.58 -24.93 10.12
C ASP A 265 29.04 -25.92 9.05
N GLU A 266 28.39 -27.02 9.45
CA GLU A 266 27.75 -27.95 8.53
C GLU A 266 26.23 -27.90 8.70
N ASP A 267 25.54 -27.41 7.66
CA ASP A 267 24.09 -27.44 7.42
C ASP A 267 23.19 -26.39 8.10
N VAL A 268 23.63 -25.12 8.21
CA VAL A 268 22.66 -24.03 8.40
C VAL A 268 21.85 -23.83 7.11
N GLU A 269 20.55 -24.13 7.15
CA GLU A 269 19.68 -23.98 5.97
C GLU A 269 19.84 -22.57 5.34
N PRO A 270 19.95 -22.46 4.00
CA PRO A 270 20.17 -21.17 3.32
C PRO A 270 19.15 -20.08 3.69
N TYR A 271 17.95 -20.48 4.07
CA TYR A 271 16.90 -19.59 4.55
C TYR A 271 17.23 -18.92 5.89
N VAL A 272 17.81 -19.66 6.84
CA VAL A 272 18.21 -19.12 8.15
C VAL A 272 19.32 -18.08 7.98
N VAL A 273 20.27 -18.33 7.09
CA VAL A 273 21.35 -17.37 6.77
C VAL A 273 20.76 -16.06 6.21
N ARG A 274 19.82 -16.15 5.26
CA ARG A 274 19.13 -14.96 4.70
C ARG A 274 18.36 -14.19 5.78
N ARG A 275 17.62 -14.89 6.64
CA ARG A 275 16.90 -14.27 7.76
C ARG A 275 17.83 -13.53 8.71
N LEU A 276 18.96 -14.15 9.11
CA LEU A 276 19.92 -13.51 10.01
C LEU A 276 20.56 -12.27 9.37
N ALA A 277 20.89 -12.34 8.07
CA ALA A 277 21.39 -11.18 7.33
C ALA A 277 20.35 -10.05 7.30
N ARG A 278 19.08 -10.36 7.02
CA ARG A 278 17.97 -9.39 7.08
C ARG A 278 17.83 -8.78 8.47
N GLN A 279 17.78 -9.58 9.54
CA GLN A 279 17.65 -9.06 10.91
C GLN A 279 18.82 -8.13 11.33
N ARG A 280 20.04 -8.38 10.85
CA ARG A 280 21.17 -7.44 11.03
C ARG A 280 20.90 -6.12 10.32
N GLN A 281 20.38 -6.16 9.10
CA GLN A 281 20.00 -4.97 8.34
C GLN A 281 18.84 -4.21 9.00
N GLU A 282 17.82 -4.91 9.49
CA GLU A 282 16.69 -4.32 10.23
C GLU A 282 17.19 -3.53 11.45
N ASN A 283 18.13 -4.09 12.22
CA ASN A 283 18.75 -3.39 13.36
C ASN A 283 19.56 -2.15 12.92
N ALA A 284 20.33 -2.25 11.83
CA ALA A 284 21.10 -1.14 11.30
C ALA A 284 20.21 0.02 10.85
N ASP A 285 19.07 -0.29 10.22
CA ASP A 285 18.09 0.68 9.74
C ASP A 285 17.15 1.20 10.84
N GLY A 286 17.28 0.66 12.06
CA GLY A 286 16.37 0.92 13.17
C GLY A 286 14.92 0.59 12.82
N LEU A 287 14.72 -0.46 12.02
CA LEU A 287 13.41 -0.93 11.61
C LEU A 287 12.71 -1.60 12.79
N LEU A 288 11.47 -1.19 13.03
CA LEU A 288 10.55 -1.85 13.95
C LEU A 288 9.33 -2.29 13.15
N TRP A 289 8.91 -3.54 13.31
CA TRP A 289 7.74 -4.03 12.60
C TRP A 289 7.00 -5.11 13.38
N THR A 290 5.72 -5.26 13.07
CA THR A 290 4.82 -6.25 13.66
C THR A 290 3.91 -6.82 12.59
N ALA A 291 3.47 -8.07 12.75
CA ALA A 291 2.49 -8.70 11.88
C ALA A 291 1.37 -9.35 12.69
N ALA A 292 0.13 -9.21 12.23
CA ALA A 292 -1.05 -9.81 12.87
C ALA A 292 -2.07 -10.27 11.83
N SER A 293 -2.82 -11.32 12.16
CA SER A 293 -3.96 -11.79 11.36
C SER A 293 -5.27 -11.36 12.00
N ALA A 294 -6.18 -10.81 11.20
CA ALA A 294 -7.51 -10.39 11.62
C ALA A 294 -8.54 -10.63 10.52
N ARG A 295 -9.52 -11.51 10.79
CA ARG A 295 -10.68 -11.77 9.90
C ARG A 295 -10.28 -12.05 8.43
N GLY A 296 -9.20 -12.80 8.22
CA GLY A 296 -8.68 -13.16 6.90
C GLY A 296 -7.74 -12.13 6.27
N CYS A 297 -7.54 -10.96 6.90
CA CYS A 297 -6.49 -10.02 6.54
C CYS A 297 -5.21 -10.32 7.34
N VAL A 298 -4.05 -10.13 6.72
CA VAL A 298 -2.77 -9.98 7.44
C VAL A 298 -2.38 -8.52 7.37
N VAL A 299 -2.07 -7.93 8.52
CA VAL A 299 -1.67 -6.53 8.66
C VAL A 299 -0.25 -6.50 9.20
N VAL A 300 0.63 -5.81 8.48
CA VAL A 300 2.02 -5.60 8.87
C VAL A 300 2.22 -4.12 9.10
N LYS A 301 2.55 -3.72 10.31
CA LYS A 301 2.91 -2.33 10.64
C LYS A 301 4.40 -2.23 10.79
N PHE A 302 5.01 -1.20 10.22
CA PHE A 302 6.45 -0.98 10.30
C PHE A 302 6.80 0.50 10.40
N GLY A 303 8.01 0.77 10.88
CA GLY A 303 8.67 2.06 10.77
C GLY A 303 10.17 1.89 10.79
N ALA A 304 10.90 2.85 10.22
CA ALA A 304 12.37 2.85 10.15
C ALA A 304 12.92 4.25 10.41
N ARG A 305 14.22 4.35 10.72
CA ARG A 305 14.92 5.64 10.91
C ARG A 305 15.02 6.46 9.65
N GLU A 306 15.00 5.79 8.50
CA GLU A 306 15.03 6.41 7.19
C GLU A 306 14.04 5.69 6.27
N VAL A 307 13.46 6.43 5.32
CA VAL A 307 12.54 5.87 4.31
C VAL A 307 13.19 4.71 3.56
N GLU A 308 14.48 4.84 3.22
CA GLU A 308 15.24 3.84 2.48
C GLU A 308 15.43 2.52 3.27
N GLY A 309 15.45 2.57 4.60
CA GLY A 309 15.45 1.37 5.44
C GLY A 309 14.15 0.58 5.30
N GLY A 310 13.01 1.28 5.40
CA GLY A 310 11.68 0.67 5.20
C GLY A 310 11.49 0.14 3.78
N ARG A 311 11.95 0.91 2.78
CA ARG A 311 11.94 0.56 1.35
C ARG A 311 12.71 -0.73 1.09
N ARG A 312 14.00 -0.77 1.46
CA ARG A 312 14.87 -1.96 1.29
C ARG A 312 14.33 -3.19 2.00
N TRP A 313 13.86 -3.03 3.23
CA TRP A 313 13.28 -4.13 3.99
C TRP A 313 12.06 -4.71 3.30
N LEU A 314 11.08 -3.87 2.95
CA LEU A 314 9.85 -4.34 2.34
C LEU A 314 10.10 -4.98 0.97
N TRP A 315 10.97 -4.36 0.16
CA TRP A 315 11.41 -4.94 -1.11
C TRP A 315 12.03 -6.33 -0.92
N SER A 316 12.95 -6.48 0.05
CA SER A 316 13.58 -7.76 0.35
C SER A 316 12.57 -8.81 0.80
N MET A 317 11.61 -8.44 1.65
CA MET A 317 10.57 -9.37 2.14
C MET A 317 9.66 -9.86 1.02
N LEU A 318 9.17 -8.94 0.18
CA LEU A 318 8.28 -9.28 -0.94
C LEU A 318 8.98 -10.13 -2.01
N ARG A 319 10.26 -9.84 -2.25
CA ARG A 319 11.07 -10.56 -3.25
C ARG A 319 11.52 -11.94 -2.77
N GLU A 320 11.82 -12.08 -1.47
CA GLU A 320 12.21 -13.37 -0.89
C GLU A 320 11.07 -14.39 -0.92
N GLU A 321 9.84 -13.95 -0.64
CA GLU A 321 8.66 -14.82 -0.76
C GLU A 321 8.21 -14.97 -2.23
N GLY A 322 8.30 -13.89 -3.02
CA GLY A 322 8.23 -13.93 -4.48
C GLY A 322 6.82 -13.91 -5.08
N THR A 323 5.74 -13.95 -4.30
CA THR A 323 4.36 -13.91 -4.81
C THR A 323 4.08 -12.64 -5.60
N VAL A 324 4.52 -11.47 -5.14
CA VAL A 324 4.26 -10.20 -5.83
C VAL A 324 4.89 -10.19 -7.23
N GLU A 325 6.16 -10.57 -7.36
CA GLU A 325 6.85 -10.63 -8.66
C GLU A 325 6.27 -11.72 -9.57
N ARG A 326 5.95 -12.90 -9.02
CA ARG A 326 5.37 -14.01 -9.78
C ARG A 326 4.01 -13.63 -10.39
N GLU A 327 3.16 -12.97 -9.61
CA GLU A 327 1.77 -12.70 -9.96
C GLU A 327 1.57 -11.39 -10.72
N PHE A 328 2.43 -10.39 -10.49
CA PHE A 328 2.30 -9.04 -11.06
C PHE A 328 3.54 -8.57 -11.88
N GLY A 329 4.62 -9.36 -11.89
CA GLY A 329 5.88 -9.02 -12.55
C GLY A 329 6.75 -8.05 -11.73
N GLU A 330 8.04 -7.96 -12.07
CA GLU A 330 9.02 -7.12 -11.36
C GLU A 330 8.63 -5.64 -11.28
N ARG A 331 7.85 -5.15 -12.25
CA ARG A 331 7.39 -3.75 -12.29
C ARG A 331 6.51 -3.38 -11.09
N SER A 332 5.85 -4.35 -10.46
CA SER A 332 5.03 -4.13 -9.27
C SER A 332 5.82 -3.63 -8.06
N LEU A 333 7.14 -3.82 -8.04
CA LEU A 333 8.02 -3.41 -6.94
C LEU A 333 8.79 -2.10 -7.24
N LEU A 334 8.46 -1.37 -8.30
CA LEU A 334 9.25 -0.20 -8.73
C LEU A 334 9.35 0.91 -7.67
N CYS A 335 8.28 1.18 -6.92
CA CYS A 335 8.30 2.17 -5.83
C CYS A 335 9.04 1.69 -4.57
N LEU A 336 9.45 0.42 -4.55
CA LEU A 336 10.24 -0.18 -3.47
C LEU A 336 11.70 -0.44 -3.88
N ARG A 337 12.05 -0.17 -5.14
CA ARG A 337 13.41 -0.33 -5.65
C ARG A 337 14.31 0.84 -5.28
#